data_AF-A0A6J7ZPP5-F1
#
_entry.id   AF-A0A6J7ZPP5-F1
#
_cell.length_a   1.000
_cell.length_b   1.000
_cell.length_c   1.000
_cell.angle_alpha   90.00
_cell.angle_beta   90.00
_cell.angle_gamma   90.00
#
_symmetry.space_group_name_H-M   'P 1'
#
loop_
_entity.id
_entity.type
_entity.pdbx_description
1 polymer ?
#
loop_
_entity_poly.entity_id
_entity_poly.type
_entity_poly.pdbx_seq_one_letter_code
_entity_poly.pdbx_strand_id
1 'polypeptide(L)'
;MGVYDSLNNCERGKTLFIIGAGPQINKLSDEQINFLENQAAIGVNRVQYKIKTRYFISAYPSEILLALKKIPDSSILIHIRPIMEYLFFKPNILTIKREVFDKNVGLNRFLDETNPVIFTKMNVALAATHLAFILGAALVRTSKVRFRSIQI
;
A
#
# COMPACT_ATOMS: atom_id res chain seq x y z
N MET A 1 -16.06 -14.75 4.97
CA MET A 1 -15.53 -13.37 5.01
C MET A 1 -14.88 -13.14 3.67
N GLY A 2 -15.27 -12.10 2.94
CA GLY A 2 -14.74 -11.86 1.61
C GLY A 2 -13.29 -11.39 1.63
N VAL A 3 -12.68 -11.29 0.46
CA VAL A 3 -11.24 -11.01 0.35
C VAL A 3 -10.93 -9.54 0.70
N TYR A 4 -11.84 -8.62 0.42
CA TYR A 4 -11.66 -7.20 0.72
C TYR A 4 -11.97 -6.87 2.18
N ASP A 5 -12.95 -7.56 2.77
CA ASP A 5 -13.27 -7.54 4.19
C ASP A 5 -12.06 -7.94 5.04
N SER A 6 -11.24 -8.87 4.54
CA SER A 6 -10.02 -9.28 5.23
C SER A 6 -8.97 -8.16 5.38
N LEU A 7 -9.06 -7.10 4.57
CA LEU A 7 -8.21 -5.91 4.70
C LEU A 7 -8.78 -4.89 5.70
N ASN A 8 -10.09 -4.85 5.89
CA ASN A 8 -10.74 -3.88 6.75
C ASN A 8 -10.24 -4.04 8.20
N ASN A 9 -9.58 -3.02 8.74
CA ASN A 9 -9.01 -2.99 10.09
C ASN A 9 -7.98 -4.10 10.41
N CYS A 10 -7.37 -4.77 9.43
CA CYS A 10 -6.43 -5.87 9.73
C CYS A 10 -5.12 -5.42 10.39
N GLU A 11 -4.82 -4.12 10.32
CA GLU A 11 -3.69 -3.47 11.01
C GLU A 11 -4.19 -2.46 12.06
N ARG A 12 -5.37 -2.69 12.64
CA ARG A 12 -6.00 -1.76 13.60
C ARG A 12 -5.05 -1.41 14.75
N GLY A 13 -4.89 -0.11 14.99
CA GLY A 13 -4.10 0.40 16.10
C GLY A 13 -2.58 0.43 15.86
N LYS A 14 -2.11 -0.11 14.73
CA LYS A 14 -0.68 -0.14 14.41
C LYS A 14 -0.23 1.15 13.72
N THR A 15 1.07 1.38 13.76
CA THR A 15 1.72 2.38 12.89
C THR A 15 1.98 1.74 11.53
N LEU A 16 1.47 2.37 10.47
CA LEU A 16 1.69 1.97 9.09
C LEU A 16 2.69 2.90 8.41
N PHE A 17 3.63 2.31 7.67
CA PHE A 17 4.63 3.06 6.92
C PHE A 17 4.27 3.09 5.43
N ILE A 18 4.23 4.28 4.83
CA ILE A 18 4.11 4.44 3.38
C ILE A 18 5.49 4.76 2.82
N ILE A 19 5.98 3.86 1.98
CA ILE A 19 7.35 3.89 1.47
C ILE A 19 7.32 4.05 -0.04
N GLY A 20 7.78 5.20 -0.52
CA GLY A 20 7.98 5.45 -1.94
C GLY A 20 9.44 5.33 -2.38
N ALA A 21 9.66 5.19 -3.68
CA ALA A 21 10.97 5.10 -4.33
C ALA A 21 11.73 6.44 -4.45
N GLY A 22 11.62 7.33 -3.46
CA GLY A 22 12.36 8.60 -3.45
C GLY A 22 13.86 8.38 -3.24
N PRO A 23 14.74 9.33 -3.64
CA PRO A 23 16.21 9.17 -3.54
C PRO A 23 16.73 8.84 -2.13
N GLN A 24 15.96 9.20 -1.09
CA GLN A 24 16.30 8.93 0.30
C GLN A 24 16.37 7.43 0.61
N ILE A 25 15.64 6.60 -0.14
CA ILE A 25 15.64 5.14 0.08
C ILE A 25 17.00 4.51 -0.18
N ASN A 26 17.80 5.11 -1.08
CA ASN A 26 19.14 4.64 -1.40
C ASN A 26 20.16 4.94 -0.29
N LYS A 27 19.75 5.68 0.74
CA LYS A 27 20.59 6.04 1.90
C LYS A 27 20.23 5.27 3.16
N LEU A 28 19.27 4.36 3.09
CA LEU A 28 18.89 3.53 4.23
C LEU A 28 19.99 2.50 4.52
N SER A 29 20.30 2.30 5.79
CA SER A 29 21.15 1.18 6.20
C SER A 29 20.40 -0.14 6.11
N ASP A 30 21.12 -1.26 6.11
CA ASP A 30 20.52 -2.59 6.12
C ASP A 30 19.62 -2.80 7.34
N GLU A 31 20.01 -2.28 8.51
CA GLU A 31 19.18 -2.31 9.72
C GLU A 31 17.85 -1.57 9.55
N GLN A 32 17.86 -0.40 8.90
CA GLN A 32 16.64 0.38 8.63
C GLN A 32 15.75 -0.32 7.60
N ILE A 33 16.35 -0.93 6.57
CA ILE A 33 15.62 -1.74 5.59
C ILE A 33 14.96 -2.92 6.33
N ASN A 34 15.73 -3.67 7.10
CA ASN A 34 15.26 -4.84 7.82
C ASN A 34 14.16 -4.47 8.83
N PHE A 35 14.30 -3.34 9.52
CA PHE A 35 13.22 -2.79 10.36
C PHE A 35 11.93 -2.59 9.55
N LEU A 36 12.01 -1.85 8.43
CA LEU A 36 10.85 -1.51 7.59
C LEU A 36 10.19 -2.74 6.93
N GLU A 37 10.97 -3.74 6.52
CA GLU A 37 10.46 -5.01 5.96
C GLU A 37 9.66 -5.83 6.99
N ASN A 38 9.96 -5.66 8.29
CA ASN A 38 9.25 -6.32 9.39
C ASN A 38 8.08 -5.48 9.95
N GLN A 39 7.82 -4.28 9.41
CA GLN A 39 6.66 -3.47 9.79
C GLN A 39 5.45 -3.70 8.89
N ALA A 40 4.27 -3.27 9.35
CA ALA A 40 3.13 -3.02 8.47
C ALA A 40 3.48 -1.84 7.54
N ALA A 41 3.91 -2.16 6.31
CA ALA A 41 4.36 -1.18 5.34
C ALA A 41 3.64 -1.32 4.00
N ILE A 42 3.26 -0.18 3.42
CA ILE A 42 2.67 -0.03 2.10
C ILE A 42 3.75 0.53 1.17
N GLY A 43 4.18 -0.29 0.23
CA GLY A 43 5.06 0.11 -0.85
C GLY A 43 4.31 0.79 -2.00
N VAL A 44 4.90 1.85 -2.54
CA VAL A 44 4.42 2.53 -3.75
C VAL A 44 5.56 2.79 -4.75
N ASN A 45 5.21 2.99 -6.02
CA ASN A 45 6.16 3.17 -7.12
C ASN A 45 7.11 1.97 -7.22
N ARG A 46 8.39 2.19 -7.56
CA ARG A 46 9.42 1.17 -7.72
C ARG A 46 10.14 0.78 -6.41
N VAL A 47 9.47 0.87 -5.26
CA VAL A 47 10.09 0.60 -3.95
C VAL A 47 10.49 -0.88 -3.75
N GLN A 48 9.81 -1.80 -4.43
CA GLN A 48 10.05 -3.24 -4.39
C GLN A 48 11.46 -3.68 -4.80
N TYR A 49 12.24 -2.79 -5.44
CA TYR A 49 13.64 -3.05 -5.74
C TYR A 49 14.57 -2.87 -4.53
N LYS A 50 14.08 -2.26 -3.45
CA LYS A 50 14.87 -1.95 -2.25
C LYS A 50 14.26 -2.50 -0.97
N ILE A 51 12.93 -2.50 -0.84
CA ILE A 51 12.24 -2.92 0.38
C ILE A 51 11.09 -3.85 0.02
N LYS A 52 11.08 -5.03 0.63
CA LYS A 52 9.98 -6.00 0.58
C LYS A 52 8.90 -5.58 1.56
N THR A 53 7.81 -5.03 1.04
CA THR A 53 6.71 -4.50 1.85
C THR A 53 5.57 -5.50 1.94
N ARG A 54 4.89 -5.54 3.08
CA ARG A 54 3.72 -6.40 3.32
C ARG A 54 2.55 -6.08 2.38
N TYR A 55 2.38 -4.82 2.04
CA TYR A 55 1.39 -4.34 1.08
C TYR A 55 2.09 -3.58 -0.04
N PHE A 56 1.67 -3.75 -1.28
CA PHE A 56 2.16 -2.94 -2.39
C PHE A 56 1.00 -2.47 -3.24
N ILE A 57 0.93 -1.18 -3.56
CA ILE A 57 -0.17 -0.60 -4.33
C ILE A 57 0.34 0.15 -5.56
N SER A 58 -0.25 -0.15 -6.73
CA SER A 58 0.05 0.56 -7.97
C SER A 58 -1.14 0.58 -8.91
N ALA A 59 -1.20 1.62 -9.76
CA ALA A 59 -2.13 1.67 -10.88
C ALA A 59 -1.56 0.98 -12.15
N TYR A 60 -0.25 0.71 -12.18
CA TYR A 60 0.45 0.21 -13.35
C TYR A 60 0.60 -1.32 -13.29
N PRO A 61 0.03 -2.07 -14.26
CA PRO A 61 0.13 -3.53 -14.28
C PRO A 61 1.57 -4.04 -14.26
N SER A 62 2.48 -3.35 -14.94
CA SER A 62 3.90 -3.71 -14.99
C SER A 62 4.58 -3.61 -13.62
N GLU A 63 4.19 -2.66 -12.77
CA GLU A 63 4.74 -2.56 -11.42
C GLU A 63 4.25 -3.69 -10.52
N ILE A 64 2.99 -4.12 -10.67
CA ILE A 64 2.44 -5.29 -9.97
C ILE A 64 3.19 -6.56 -10.37
N LEU A 65 3.43 -6.76 -11.68
CA LEU A 65 4.20 -7.90 -12.17
C LEU A 65 5.65 -7.91 -11.67
N LEU A 66 6.27 -6.73 -11.55
CA LEU A 66 7.62 -6.61 -10.99
C LEU A 66 7.62 -6.86 -9.48
N ALA A 67 6.64 -6.35 -8.74
CA ALA A 67 6.48 -6.61 -7.32
C ALA A 67 6.29 -8.10 -7.05
N LEU A 68 5.46 -8.79 -7.82
CA LEU A 68 5.24 -10.25 -7.73
C LEU A 68 6.55 -11.05 -7.83
N LYS A 69 7.57 -10.56 -8.53
CA LYS A 69 8.88 -11.23 -8.65
C LYS A 69 9.86 -10.89 -7.53
N LYS A 70 9.57 -9.89 -6.70
CA LYS A 70 10.54 -9.28 -5.77
C LYS A 70 10.10 -9.31 -4.32
N ILE A 71 8.81 -9.24 -4.05
CA ILE A 71 8.26 -9.29 -2.70
C ILE A 71 7.77 -10.71 -2.37
N PRO A 72 7.72 -11.10 -1.08
CA PRO A 72 7.25 -12.42 -0.67
C PRO A 72 5.80 -12.69 -1.09
N ASP A 73 5.48 -13.96 -1.40
CA ASP A 73 4.12 -14.39 -1.76
C ASP A 73 3.07 -14.13 -0.66
N SER A 74 3.51 -14.02 0.59
CA SER A 74 2.66 -13.64 1.73
C SER A 74 2.23 -12.17 1.73
N SER A 75 2.78 -11.35 0.82
CA SER A 75 2.45 -9.93 0.70
C SER A 75 1.22 -9.73 -0.17
N ILE A 76 0.43 -8.70 0.12
CA ILE A 76 -0.77 -8.35 -0.65
C ILE A 76 -0.44 -7.27 -1.68
N LEU A 77 -0.61 -7.62 -2.95
CA LEU A 77 -0.45 -6.74 -4.10
C LEU A 77 -1.80 -6.16 -4.49
N ILE A 78 -1.90 -4.84 -4.58
CA ILE A 78 -3.14 -4.12 -4.85
C ILE A 78 -2.99 -3.36 -6.16
N HIS A 79 -3.68 -3.85 -7.19
CA HIS A 79 -3.78 -3.19 -8.47
C HIS A 79 -5.00 -2.28 -8.48
N ILE A 80 -4.79 -0.96 -8.59
CA ILE A 80 -5.89 0.01 -8.63
C ILE A 80 -6.22 0.41 -10.08
N ARG A 81 -7.49 0.31 -10.48
CA ARG A 81 -7.92 0.56 -11.87
C ARG A 81 -9.19 1.39 -11.95
N PRO A 82 -9.39 2.24 -12.98
CA PRO A 82 -10.63 3.00 -13.12
C PRO A 82 -11.84 2.10 -13.43
N ILE A 83 -11.59 0.94 -14.05
CA ILE A 83 -12.59 -0.07 -14.40
C ILE A 83 -12.18 -1.37 -13.70
N MET A 84 -13.15 -2.02 -13.04
CA MET A 84 -12.97 -3.29 -12.34
C MET A 84 -12.87 -4.46 -13.32
N GLU A 85 -11.70 -4.60 -13.92
CA GLU A 85 -11.33 -5.74 -14.76
C GLU A 85 -10.11 -6.44 -14.15
N TYR A 86 -10.25 -7.75 -13.92
CA TYR A 86 -9.23 -8.59 -13.32
C TYR A 86 -8.18 -8.99 -14.38
N LEU A 87 -6.99 -8.37 -14.32
CA LEU A 87 -5.87 -8.75 -15.19
C LEU A 87 -5.02 -9.88 -14.62
N PHE A 88 -5.16 -10.13 -13.33
CA PHE A 88 -4.29 -11.04 -12.59
C PHE A 88 -5.13 -12.09 -11.86
N PHE A 89 -4.77 -13.36 -12.06
CA PHE A 89 -5.41 -14.50 -11.41
C PHE A 89 -4.45 -15.12 -10.39
N LYS A 90 -4.13 -14.36 -9.35
CA LYS A 90 -3.26 -14.78 -8.23
C LYS A 90 -3.93 -14.43 -6.91
N PRO A 91 -3.88 -15.31 -5.90
CA PRO A 91 -4.62 -15.13 -4.65
C PRO A 91 -4.16 -13.91 -3.84
N ASN A 92 -2.89 -13.51 -3.99
CA ASN A 92 -2.33 -12.35 -3.29
C ASN A 92 -2.40 -11.05 -4.11
N ILE A 93 -3.03 -11.06 -5.28
CA ILE A 93 -3.26 -9.86 -6.10
C ILE A 93 -4.74 -9.49 -6.05
N LEU A 94 -5.02 -8.31 -5.51
CA LEU A 94 -6.35 -7.73 -5.42
C LEU A 94 -6.49 -6.62 -6.45
N THR A 95 -7.60 -6.61 -7.18
CA THR A 95 -7.95 -5.49 -8.06
C THR A 95 -8.98 -4.62 -7.34
N ILE A 96 -8.72 -3.32 -7.23
CA ILE A 96 -9.60 -2.38 -6.54
C ILE A 96 -9.92 -1.22 -7.48
N LYS A 97 -11.17 -0.74 -7.47
CA LYS A 97 -11.57 0.40 -8.29
C LYS A 97 -10.88 1.65 -7.77
N ARG A 98 -10.33 2.47 -8.67
CA ARG A 98 -9.76 3.78 -8.33
C ARG A 98 -10.72 4.87 -8.74
N GLU A 99 -11.02 5.77 -7.82
CA GLU A 99 -11.83 6.95 -8.08
C GLU A 99 -11.08 8.22 -7.68
N VAL A 100 -11.41 9.34 -8.33
CA VAL A 100 -10.85 10.63 -7.96
C VAL A 100 -11.52 11.08 -6.66
N PHE A 101 -10.72 11.46 -5.67
CA PHE A 101 -11.25 11.96 -4.40
C PHE A 101 -12.08 13.22 -4.59
N ASP A 102 -13.34 13.17 -4.15
CA ASP A 102 -14.23 14.32 -3.98
C ASP A 102 -14.54 14.51 -2.48
N LYS A 103 -14.28 15.72 -1.98
CA LYS A 103 -14.54 16.09 -0.59
C LYS A 103 -16.02 15.97 -0.19
N ASN A 104 -16.94 16.08 -1.15
CA ASN A 104 -18.38 15.98 -0.89
C ASN A 104 -18.82 14.52 -0.70
N VAL A 105 -18.08 13.57 -1.28
CA VAL A 105 -18.32 12.12 -1.15
C VAL A 105 -17.62 11.59 0.11
N GLY A 106 -16.47 12.17 0.48
CA GLY A 106 -15.69 11.75 1.64
C GLY A 106 -14.76 10.57 1.33
N LEU A 107 -14.14 10.02 2.38
CA LEU A 107 -13.29 8.83 2.30
C LEU A 107 -13.96 7.68 3.04
N ASN A 108 -14.22 6.59 2.33
CA ASN A 108 -14.74 5.38 2.95
C ASN A 108 -13.69 4.75 3.86
N ARG A 109 -14.11 4.27 5.03
CA ARG A 109 -13.20 3.59 5.98
C ARG A 109 -13.04 2.10 5.70
N PHE A 110 -13.88 1.56 4.82
CA PHE A 110 -14.02 0.14 4.58
C PHE A 110 -14.14 -0.11 3.09
N LEU A 111 -13.56 -1.22 2.63
CA LEU A 111 -13.82 -1.78 1.31
C LEU A 111 -15.12 -2.56 1.35
N ASP A 112 -15.94 -2.34 0.34
CA ASP A 112 -17.15 -3.12 0.05
C ASP A 112 -16.78 -4.30 -0.86
N GLU A 113 -17.30 -5.49 -0.58
CA GLU A 113 -17.02 -6.70 -1.38
C GLU A 113 -17.54 -6.62 -2.82
N THR A 114 -18.65 -5.91 -3.02
CA THR A 114 -19.30 -5.77 -4.33
C THR A 114 -18.70 -4.65 -5.15
N ASN A 115 -18.22 -3.58 -4.49
CA ASN A 115 -17.63 -2.42 -5.16
C ASN A 115 -16.48 -1.81 -4.32
N PRO A 116 -15.31 -2.47 -4.27
CA PRO A 116 -14.17 -2.00 -3.49
C PRO A 116 -13.57 -0.76 -4.18
N VAL A 117 -13.48 0.36 -3.46
CA VAL A 117 -12.97 1.63 -3.99
C VAL A 117 -11.78 2.14 -3.17
N ILE A 118 -10.73 2.57 -3.86
CA ILE A 118 -9.66 3.40 -3.32
C ILE A 118 -9.67 4.77 -4.00
N PHE A 119 -9.72 5.82 -3.19
CA PHE A 119 -9.63 7.18 -3.69
C PHE A 119 -8.19 7.60 -3.98
N THR A 120 -8.02 8.31 -5.10
CA THR A 120 -6.74 8.85 -5.56
C THR A 120 -6.87 10.30 -6.02
N LYS A 121 -5.75 10.97 -6.28
CA LYS A 121 -5.66 12.26 -6.98
C LYS A 121 -4.65 12.11 -8.11
N MET A 122 -3.70 13.04 -8.24
CA MET A 122 -2.64 13.02 -9.26
C MET A 122 -1.47 12.09 -8.92
N ASN A 123 -1.45 11.46 -7.75
CA ASN A 123 -0.38 10.52 -7.37
C ASN A 123 -0.91 9.36 -6.51
N VAL A 124 -0.17 8.25 -6.53
CA VAL A 124 -0.48 7.01 -5.78
C VAL A 124 -0.34 7.16 -4.26
N ALA A 125 0.30 8.23 -3.77
CA ALA A 125 0.50 8.42 -2.33
C ALA A 125 -0.83 8.64 -1.60
N LEU A 126 -1.81 9.29 -2.24
CA LEU A 126 -3.15 9.39 -1.67
C LEU A 126 -3.83 8.02 -1.59
N ALA A 127 -3.69 7.20 -2.64
CA ALA A 127 -4.24 5.84 -2.65
C ALA A 127 -3.64 4.98 -1.52
N ALA A 128 -2.32 5.06 -1.29
CA ALA A 128 -1.68 4.38 -0.17
C ALA A 128 -2.12 4.92 1.20
N THR A 129 -2.38 6.23 1.31
CA THR A 129 -2.88 6.84 2.55
C THR A 129 -4.30 6.39 2.84
N HIS A 130 -5.16 6.37 1.83
CA HIS A 130 -6.52 5.85 1.95
C HIS A 130 -6.52 4.35 2.31
N LEU A 131 -5.64 3.56 1.68
CA LEU A 131 -5.44 2.16 2.05
C LEU A 131 -5.01 2.02 3.52
N ALA A 132 -4.06 2.82 4.01
CA ALA A 132 -3.66 2.78 5.41
C ALA A 132 -4.84 3.05 6.36
N PHE A 133 -5.76 3.93 5.96
CA PHE A 133 -6.98 4.20 6.71
C PHE A 133 -7.95 3.00 6.74
N ILE A 134 -8.14 2.35 5.59
CA ILE A 134 -8.92 1.10 5.46
C ILE A 134 -8.33 -0.02 6.34
N LEU A 135 -7.01 -0.15 6.37
CA LEU A 135 -6.30 -1.12 7.20
C LEU A 135 -6.42 -0.82 8.71
N GLY A 136 -6.94 0.35 9.09
CA GLY A 136 -7.15 0.74 10.49
C GLY A 136 -5.94 1.36 11.19
N ALA A 137 -5.00 1.95 10.45
CA ALA A 137 -3.82 2.59 11.02
C ALA A 137 -4.18 3.60 12.12
N ALA A 138 -3.49 3.53 13.27
CA ALA A 138 -3.54 4.61 14.27
C ALA A 138 -2.67 5.80 13.83
N LEU A 139 -1.56 5.51 13.15
CA LEU A 139 -0.60 6.51 12.70
C LEU A 139 -0.02 6.12 11.34
N VAL A 140 0.11 7.09 10.46
CA VAL A 140 0.74 6.92 9.14
C VAL A 140 2.05 7.70 9.10
N ARG A 141 3.15 7.01 8.85
CA ARG A 141 4.48 7.60 8.65
C ARG A 141 4.88 7.49 7.19
N THR A 142 5.37 8.58 6.61
CA THR A 142 5.89 8.57 5.22
C THR A 142 7.41 8.65 5.24
N SER A 143 8.08 8.02 4.27
CA SER A 143 9.55 7.98 4.18
C SER A 143 10.23 9.34 3.97
N LYS A 144 9.47 10.44 3.82
CA LYS A 144 10.00 11.82 3.82
C LYS A 144 10.37 12.32 5.21
N VAL A 145 9.86 11.69 6.27
CA VAL A 145 10.21 12.05 7.65
C VAL A 145 11.64 11.53 7.92
N ARG A 146 12.54 12.44 8.30
CA ARG A 146 13.91 12.09 8.71
C ARG A 146 13.82 11.02 9.82
N PHE A 147 14.33 9.81 9.58
CA PHE A 147 14.52 8.75 10.57
C PHE A 147 15.63 9.11 11.58
N ARG A 148 15.68 10.36 12.07
CA ARG A 148 16.75 10.86 12.93
C ARG A 148 16.63 10.44 14.40
N SER A 149 15.59 9.69 14.79
CA SER A 149 15.39 9.30 16.19
C SER A 149 14.39 8.16 16.37
N ILE A 150 14.49 7.07 15.60
CA ILE A 150 14.01 5.78 16.12
C ILE A 150 15.16 5.27 16.99
N GLN A 151 15.16 5.63 18.27
CA GLN A 151 15.86 4.82 19.26
C GLN A 151 15.11 3.49 19.29
N ILE A 152 15.76 2.44 18.80
CA ILE A 152 15.34 1.05 18.99
C ILE A 152 15.46 0.74 20.48
#